data_AF-U1FNK8-F1
#
_entry.id   AF-U1FNK8-F1
#
_cell.length_a   1.000
_cell.length_b   1.000
_cell.length_c   1.000
_cell.angle_alpha   90.00
_cell.angle_beta   90.00
_cell.angle_gamma   90.00
#
_symmetry.space_group_name_H-M   'P 1'
#
loop_
_entity.id
_entity.type
_entity.pdbx_description
1 polymer ?
#
loop_
_entity_poly.entity_id
_entity_poly.type
_entity_poly.pdbx_seq_one_letter_code
_entity_poly.pdbx_strand_id
1 'polypeptide(L)'
;MYAKKIAAVLVMVLCAGFAYAASPEPYNYYESAPGYAEPFDSDDDAPAFDRNIPIDREYEGSDPVEGYWIATNQRTGEALCGWHMFVKDGILYGVILSAKGATNKSIAFRARGPYPDFPEKGKLDKKPMFGPTWIYGLKNAGTGRWKRGYIINPDDGNCFRCKITFCKADGKRYKRDYIKMRGSLRGIGIGITQLWPAATKSEASSIR
;
A
#
# COMPACT_ATOMS: atom_id res chain seq x y z
N MET A 1 2.87 -47.76 24.46
CA MET A 1 3.72 -47.41 25.61
C MET A 1 4.65 -46.27 25.21
N TYR A 2 4.64 -45.22 26.01
CA TYR A 2 5.70 -44.24 26.27
C TYR A 2 6.43 -43.51 25.12
N ALA A 3 6.20 -42.20 25.16
CA ALA A 3 6.97 -41.10 24.60
C ALA A 3 8.50 -41.21 24.79
N LYS A 4 9.26 -40.71 23.82
CA LYS A 4 10.49 -39.94 24.06
C LYS A 4 10.59 -38.73 23.13
N LYS A 5 10.81 -37.58 23.78
CA LYS A 5 11.01 -36.23 23.26
C LYS A 5 12.38 -36.10 22.61
N ILE A 6 12.48 -35.31 21.53
CA ILE A 6 13.59 -34.38 21.29
C ILE A 6 13.00 -33.08 20.74
N ALA A 7 13.43 -31.97 21.33
CA ALA A 7 12.93 -30.61 21.15
C ALA A 7 13.62 -29.90 19.96
N ALA A 8 12.90 -28.99 19.30
CA ALA A 8 13.47 -27.89 18.52
C ALA A 8 12.47 -26.72 18.37
N VAL A 9 12.64 -25.72 19.24
CA VAL A 9 12.61 -24.26 18.97
C VAL A 9 11.55 -23.69 18.00
N LEU A 10 10.56 -23.02 18.61
CA LEU A 10 9.99 -21.70 18.26
C LEU A 10 9.89 -21.31 16.76
N VAL A 11 8.75 -21.62 16.13
CA VAL A 11 8.26 -20.94 14.91
C VAL A 11 6.75 -20.75 15.02
N MET A 12 6.30 -19.51 15.18
CA MET A 12 5.07 -18.97 14.56
C MET A 12 5.06 -17.45 14.73
N VAL A 13 5.79 -16.77 13.85
CA VAL A 13 5.71 -15.33 13.66
C VAL A 13 4.65 -15.07 12.59
N LEU A 14 3.55 -14.48 13.06
CA LEU A 14 2.53 -13.74 12.29
C LEU A 14 1.74 -14.55 11.26
N CYS A 15 1.02 -15.56 11.75
CA CYS A 15 -0.37 -15.79 11.35
C CYS A 15 -1.24 -15.67 12.59
N ALA A 16 -2.24 -14.80 12.58
CA ALA A 16 -3.43 -15.01 13.39
C ALA A 16 -4.63 -14.69 12.52
N GLY A 17 -5.14 -15.73 11.89
CA GLY A 17 -6.36 -15.69 11.09
C GLY A 17 -6.58 -17.01 10.38
N PHE A 18 -6.60 -18.13 11.12
CA PHE A 18 -7.45 -19.31 10.87
C PHE A 18 -7.17 -20.41 11.92
N ALA A 19 -7.74 -20.24 13.12
CA ALA A 19 -8.15 -21.34 14.00
C ALA A 19 -9.07 -20.79 15.12
N TYR A 20 -10.19 -20.18 14.74
CA TYR A 20 -11.37 -19.90 15.58
C TYR A 20 -12.52 -19.50 14.63
N ALA A 21 -12.97 -20.42 13.77
CA ALA A 21 -14.10 -21.31 13.97
C ALA A 21 -15.45 -20.56 14.06
N ALA A 22 -16.24 -20.64 12.98
CA ALA A 22 -17.70 -20.62 12.97
C ALA A 22 -18.40 -19.74 14.04
N SER A 23 -18.08 -18.46 14.12
CA SER A 23 -18.75 -17.52 15.02
C SER A 23 -19.37 -16.37 14.22
N PRO A 24 -20.67 -16.06 14.40
CA PRO A 24 -21.44 -15.23 13.48
C PRO A 24 -21.36 -13.72 13.73
N GLU A 25 -20.34 -13.21 14.43
CA GLU A 25 -20.26 -11.77 14.74
C GLU A 25 -18.95 -11.10 14.28
N PRO A 26 -19.02 -9.91 13.67
CA PRO A 26 -17.84 -9.21 13.13
C PRO A 26 -16.99 -8.63 14.26
N TYR A 27 -15.80 -9.20 14.49
CA TYR A 27 -14.86 -8.69 15.49
C TYR A 27 -14.16 -7.40 15.02
N ASN A 28 -14.17 -6.45 15.95
CA ASN A 28 -13.81 -5.05 15.84
C ASN A 28 -12.27 -4.87 15.86
N TYR A 29 -11.67 -4.42 14.76
CA TYR A 29 -10.22 -4.12 14.62
C TYR A 29 -9.77 -2.87 15.40
N TYR A 30 -10.69 -2.23 16.12
CA TYR A 30 -10.51 -0.91 16.73
C TYR A 30 -10.28 -1.03 18.22
N GLU A 31 -9.02 -1.11 18.65
CA GLU A 31 -8.58 -0.42 19.86
C GLU A 31 -7.05 -0.38 19.89
N SER A 32 -6.50 0.76 20.32
CA SER A 32 -5.08 1.07 20.53
C SER A 32 -4.21 1.55 19.35
N ALA A 33 -4.54 2.72 18.80
CA ALA A 33 -3.54 3.79 18.58
C ALA A 33 -4.25 5.15 18.44
N PRO A 34 -3.81 6.24 19.12
CA PRO A 34 -4.42 7.56 19.00
C PRO A 34 -4.02 8.20 17.66
N GLY A 35 -4.71 7.80 16.58
CA GLY A 35 -4.59 8.37 15.25
C GLY A 35 -5.83 9.18 14.91
N TYR A 36 -5.67 10.49 14.74
CA TYR A 36 -6.72 11.43 14.32
C TYR A 36 -7.51 10.90 13.11
N ALA A 37 -8.83 10.80 13.27
CA ALA A 37 -9.78 10.55 12.19
C ALA A 37 -10.17 11.90 11.54
N GLU A 38 -9.93 12.06 10.24
CA GLU A 38 -10.42 13.21 9.47
C GLU A 38 -11.40 12.78 8.36
N PRO A 39 -12.44 13.60 8.08
CA PRO A 39 -13.38 13.38 6.97
C PRO A 39 -12.71 13.35 5.58
N PHE A 40 -13.38 12.72 4.62
CA PHE A 40 -12.92 12.59 3.23
C PHE A 40 -13.81 13.47 2.32
N ASP A 41 -13.26 14.59 1.81
CA ASP A 41 -13.98 15.48 0.87
C ASP A 41 -14.04 14.89 -0.55
N SER A 42 -15.26 14.76 -1.09
CA SER A 42 -15.58 14.28 -2.43
C SER A 42 -15.51 15.39 -3.50
N ASP A 43 -15.81 15.04 -4.75
CA ASP A 43 -16.16 15.95 -5.88
C ASP A 43 -15.03 16.40 -6.83
N ASP A 44 -14.73 15.58 -7.85
CA ASP A 44 -14.81 15.96 -9.28
C ASP A 44 -13.99 15.05 -10.21
N ASP A 45 -14.55 14.75 -11.39
CA ASP A 45 -14.15 13.79 -12.44
C ASP A 45 -13.12 14.35 -13.45
N ALA A 46 -12.27 13.48 -14.05
CA ALA A 46 -11.44 13.79 -15.25
C ALA A 46 -10.85 12.48 -15.89
N PRO A 47 -10.46 12.47 -17.19
CA PRO A 47 -10.62 11.35 -18.13
C PRO A 47 -9.43 10.37 -18.29
N ALA A 48 -9.66 9.32 -19.09
CA ALA A 48 -8.96 8.03 -19.17
C ALA A 48 -7.55 8.00 -19.80
N PHE A 49 -6.75 7.03 -19.33
CA PHE A 49 -5.30 6.79 -19.49
C PHE A 49 -4.88 5.93 -20.70
N ASP A 50 -3.80 6.31 -21.39
CA ASP A 50 -3.12 5.55 -22.48
C ASP A 50 -1.86 4.79 -21.99
N ARG A 51 -1.64 3.59 -22.54
CA ARG A 51 -0.96 2.45 -21.91
C ARG A 51 0.31 1.97 -22.61
N ASN A 52 0.77 2.65 -23.63
CA ASN A 52 1.87 2.17 -24.46
C ASN A 52 3.23 2.81 -24.13
N ILE A 53 3.46 3.24 -22.88
CA ILE A 53 4.74 3.86 -22.49
C ILE A 53 5.53 2.88 -21.60
N PRO A 54 6.68 2.36 -22.08
CA PRO A 54 7.58 1.50 -21.29
C PRO A 54 8.15 2.21 -20.05
N ILE A 55 8.34 1.43 -18.98
CA ILE A 55 8.82 1.87 -17.66
C ILE A 55 10.33 1.58 -17.54
N ASP A 56 11.14 2.20 -18.39
CA ASP A 56 12.60 2.02 -18.43
C ASP A 56 13.38 3.34 -18.37
N ARG A 57 12.75 4.46 -17.96
CA ARG A 57 13.45 5.72 -17.72
C ARG A 57 13.91 5.86 -16.27
N GLU A 58 15.20 6.15 -16.10
CA GLU A 58 15.77 6.66 -14.86
C GLU A 58 15.06 7.96 -14.45
N TYR A 59 14.67 8.06 -13.18
CA TYR A 59 13.60 8.94 -12.72
C TYR A 59 14.16 10.18 -11.97
N GLU A 60 13.84 11.38 -12.46
CA GLU A 60 14.08 12.68 -11.81
C GLU A 60 12.74 13.32 -11.42
N GLY A 61 12.30 13.12 -10.17
CA GLY A 61 10.99 13.61 -9.72
C GLY A 61 10.90 15.08 -9.40
N SER A 62 9.74 15.68 -9.70
CA SER A 62 9.46 17.10 -9.45
C SER A 62 8.68 17.35 -8.16
N ASP A 63 7.82 16.40 -7.73
CA ASP A 63 7.06 16.47 -6.48
C ASP A 63 7.69 15.56 -5.40
N PRO A 64 7.74 16.00 -4.13
CA PRO A 64 8.43 15.25 -3.07
C PRO A 64 7.76 13.93 -2.67
N VAL A 65 6.54 13.62 -3.17
CA VAL A 65 5.93 12.29 -2.99
C VAL A 65 6.47 11.26 -3.99
N GLU A 66 7.05 11.71 -5.09
CA GLU A 66 7.61 10.79 -6.06
C GLU A 66 8.93 10.18 -5.56
N GLY A 67 9.24 8.95 -5.97
CA GLY A 67 10.40 8.19 -5.48
C GLY A 67 10.00 6.90 -4.78
N TYR A 68 10.84 6.43 -3.84
CA TYR A 68 10.72 5.10 -3.25
C TYR A 68 10.34 5.16 -1.78
N TRP A 69 9.43 4.27 -1.38
CA TRP A 69 8.83 4.25 -0.05
C TRP A 69 8.69 2.82 0.47
N ILE A 70 8.73 2.64 1.80
CA ILE A 70 8.50 1.33 2.42
C ILE A 70 7.22 1.40 3.26
N ALA A 71 6.24 0.59 2.91
CA ALA A 71 5.12 0.32 3.80
C ALA A 71 5.61 -0.56 4.96
N THR A 72 5.36 -0.12 6.19
CA THR A 72 5.81 -0.81 7.41
C THR A 72 4.64 -1.20 8.29
N ASN A 73 4.83 -2.27 9.05
CA ASN A 73 4.01 -2.55 10.20
C ASN A 73 4.33 -1.51 11.27
N GLN A 74 3.40 -0.59 11.56
CA GLN A 74 3.68 0.52 12.48
C GLN A 74 3.89 0.10 13.94
N ARG A 75 3.41 -1.11 14.31
CA ARG A 75 3.60 -1.66 15.64
C ARG A 75 4.99 -2.27 15.81
N THR A 76 5.48 -2.97 14.79
CA THR A 76 6.74 -3.74 14.88
C THR A 76 7.92 -3.07 14.18
N GLY A 77 7.66 -2.06 13.33
CA GLY A 77 8.65 -1.44 12.45
C GLY A 77 9.04 -2.30 11.24
N GLU A 78 8.45 -3.49 11.09
CA GLU A 78 8.79 -4.44 10.03
C GLU A 78 8.45 -3.90 8.64
N ALA A 79 9.37 -4.04 7.69
CA ALA A 79 9.13 -3.71 6.29
C ALA A 79 8.20 -4.76 5.66
N LEU A 80 7.09 -4.31 5.10
CA LEU A 80 6.08 -5.17 4.49
C LEU A 80 6.16 -5.14 2.96
N CYS A 81 6.32 -3.94 2.39
CA CYS A 81 6.20 -3.75 0.95
C CYS A 81 6.98 -2.51 0.51
N GLY A 82 7.74 -2.64 -0.57
CA GLY A 82 8.50 -1.56 -1.19
C GLY A 82 7.76 -1.01 -2.40
N TRP A 83 7.67 0.30 -2.47
CA TRP A 83 6.86 1.04 -3.44
C TRP A 83 7.73 1.98 -4.25
N HIS A 84 7.34 2.19 -5.51
CA HIS A 84 7.77 3.30 -6.33
C HIS A 84 6.55 4.16 -6.67
N MET A 85 6.61 5.45 -6.36
CA MET A 85 5.58 6.43 -6.68
C MET A 85 6.07 7.39 -7.76
N PHE A 86 5.22 7.69 -8.72
CA PHE A 86 5.54 8.56 -9.85
C PHE A 86 4.29 9.26 -10.37
N VAL A 87 4.46 10.48 -10.87
CA VAL A 87 3.43 11.23 -11.56
C VAL A 87 3.53 10.96 -13.04
N LYS A 88 2.38 10.69 -13.65
CA LYS A 88 2.22 10.64 -15.09
C LYS A 88 0.93 11.37 -15.45
N ASP A 89 1.01 12.29 -16.41
CA ASP A 89 -0.13 13.09 -16.89
C ASP A 89 -0.87 13.82 -15.75
N GLY A 90 -0.12 14.31 -14.75
CA GLY A 90 -0.68 15.02 -13.59
C GLY A 90 -1.39 14.13 -12.57
N ILE A 91 -1.31 12.80 -12.71
CA ILE A 91 -1.89 11.81 -11.80
C ILE A 91 -0.75 11.05 -11.11
N LEU A 92 -0.84 10.91 -9.79
CA LEU A 92 0.12 10.11 -9.02
C LEU A 92 -0.30 8.63 -9.00
N TYR A 93 0.66 7.77 -9.32
CA TYR A 93 0.54 6.32 -9.28
C TYR A 93 1.57 5.73 -8.31
N GLY A 94 1.35 4.47 -7.94
CA GLY A 94 2.31 3.69 -7.19
C GLY A 94 2.28 2.22 -7.58
N VAL A 95 3.47 1.66 -7.73
CA VAL A 95 3.69 0.24 -8.07
C VAL A 95 4.46 -0.43 -6.94
N ILE A 96 4.18 -1.71 -6.74
CA ILE A 96 4.93 -2.54 -5.80
C ILE A 96 6.17 -3.07 -6.52
N LEU A 97 7.32 -2.91 -5.88
CA LEU A 97 8.62 -3.44 -6.33
C LEU A 97 8.98 -4.74 -5.61
N SER A 98 8.58 -4.85 -4.35
CA SER A 98 8.85 -6.02 -3.51
C SER A 98 7.90 -6.11 -2.33
N ALA A 99 7.68 -7.32 -1.81
CA ALA A 99 6.84 -7.54 -0.64
C ALA A 99 7.31 -8.75 0.16
N LYS A 100 7.11 -8.69 1.47
CA LYS A 100 7.46 -9.77 2.41
C LYS A 100 6.65 -11.02 2.10
N GLY A 101 7.31 -12.17 2.00
CA GLY A 101 6.71 -13.45 1.68
C GLY A 101 6.33 -13.63 0.21
N ALA A 102 6.59 -12.65 -0.65
CA ALA A 102 6.26 -12.70 -2.08
C ALA A 102 7.51 -12.91 -2.95
N THR A 103 7.31 -13.53 -4.11
CA THR A 103 8.37 -13.75 -5.11
C THR A 103 7.97 -13.13 -6.44
N ASN A 104 8.90 -13.05 -7.39
CA ASN A 104 8.58 -12.58 -8.75
C ASN A 104 7.55 -13.46 -9.49
N LYS A 105 7.22 -14.64 -8.95
CA LYS A 105 6.17 -15.53 -9.46
C LYS A 105 4.81 -15.29 -8.80
N SER A 106 4.74 -14.46 -7.76
CA SER A 106 3.50 -14.15 -7.07
C SER A 106 2.56 -13.37 -8.00
N ILE A 107 1.31 -13.81 -8.05
CA ILE A 107 0.24 -13.17 -8.81
C ILE A 107 -0.80 -12.58 -7.86
N ALA A 108 -1.52 -11.56 -8.31
CA ALA A 108 -2.56 -10.90 -7.52
C ALA A 108 -3.89 -11.68 -7.52
N PHE A 109 -3.87 -12.98 -7.24
CA PHE A 109 -5.01 -13.90 -7.44
C PHE A 109 -6.32 -13.50 -6.74
N ARG A 110 -6.24 -12.69 -5.67
CA ARG A 110 -7.42 -12.19 -4.95
C ARG A 110 -7.92 -10.84 -5.48
N ALA A 111 -7.15 -10.15 -6.31
CA ALA A 111 -7.53 -8.88 -6.93
C ALA A 111 -8.50 -9.08 -8.11
N ARG A 112 -9.73 -9.51 -7.83
CA ARG A 112 -10.71 -9.91 -8.87
C ARG A 112 -11.54 -8.76 -9.43
N GLY A 113 -11.58 -7.61 -8.75
CA GLY A 113 -12.39 -6.46 -9.16
C GLY A 113 -13.90 -6.76 -9.20
N PRO A 114 -14.70 -5.87 -9.81
CA PRO A 114 -14.28 -4.63 -10.48
C PRO A 114 -13.74 -3.59 -9.49
N TYR A 115 -12.80 -2.77 -9.94
CA TYR A 115 -12.26 -1.64 -9.19
C TYR A 115 -12.64 -0.33 -9.89
N PRO A 116 -13.05 0.71 -9.14
CA PRO A 116 -13.41 2.00 -9.74
C PRO A 116 -12.24 2.57 -10.53
N ASP A 117 -12.48 3.02 -11.76
CA ASP A 117 -11.52 3.81 -12.56
C ASP A 117 -10.10 3.20 -12.70
N PHE A 118 -9.99 1.88 -12.57
CA PHE A 118 -8.69 1.22 -12.65
C PHE A 118 -8.05 1.40 -14.04
N PRO A 119 -6.79 1.89 -14.13
CA PRO A 119 -6.24 2.37 -15.39
C PRO A 119 -5.88 1.25 -16.38
N GLU A 120 -5.66 0.03 -15.91
CA GLU A 120 -5.24 -1.10 -16.75
C GLU A 120 -6.42 -1.99 -17.18
N LYS A 121 -6.44 -2.45 -18.45
CA LYS A 121 -7.38 -3.50 -18.92
C LYS A 121 -6.84 -4.86 -18.51
N GLY A 122 -7.74 -5.82 -18.52
CA GLY A 122 -7.45 -7.23 -18.34
C GLY A 122 -7.85 -7.73 -16.96
N LYS A 123 -7.67 -9.03 -16.75
CA LYS A 123 -8.00 -9.68 -15.49
C LYS A 123 -6.87 -9.45 -14.48
N LEU A 124 -7.11 -8.63 -13.44
CA LEU A 124 -6.10 -8.31 -12.43
C LEU A 124 -5.66 -9.56 -11.64
N ASP A 125 -6.56 -10.52 -11.44
CA ASP A 125 -6.28 -11.79 -10.75
C ASP A 125 -5.28 -12.69 -11.47
N LYS A 126 -4.87 -12.33 -12.69
CA LYS A 126 -3.83 -13.00 -13.47
C LYS A 126 -2.56 -12.18 -13.61
N LYS A 127 -2.54 -10.93 -13.13
CA LYS A 127 -1.38 -10.06 -13.22
C LYS A 127 -0.33 -10.44 -12.17
N PRO A 128 0.97 -10.22 -12.45
CA PRO A 128 2.00 -10.31 -11.43
C PRO A 128 1.69 -9.33 -10.30
N MET A 129 2.08 -9.69 -9.09
CA MET A 129 1.97 -8.80 -7.93
C MET A 129 2.83 -7.54 -8.08
N PHE A 130 3.98 -7.65 -8.73
CA PHE A 130 4.92 -6.53 -8.89
C PHE A 130 4.79 -5.91 -10.28
N GLY A 131 4.77 -4.58 -10.35
CA GLY A 131 4.66 -3.83 -11.61
C GLY A 131 3.33 -3.12 -11.86
N PRO A 132 2.14 -3.74 -11.65
CA PRO A 132 0.87 -3.03 -11.84
C PRO A 132 0.69 -1.82 -10.92
N THR A 133 -0.11 -0.85 -11.35
CA THR A 133 -0.41 0.38 -10.61
C THR A 133 -1.45 0.13 -9.51
N TRP A 134 -1.00 -0.44 -8.39
CA TRP A 134 -1.86 -0.74 -7.24
C TRP A 134 -2.32 0.52 -6.50
N ILE A 135 -1.57 1.62 -6.61
CA ILE A 135 -2.02 2.97 -6.23
C ILE A 135 -2.26 3.76 -7.51
N TYR A 136 -3.43 4.39 -7.64
CA TYR A 136 -3.81 5.09 -8.87
C TYR A 136 -4.84 6.20 -8.63
N GLY A 137 -4.96 7.10 -9.60
CA GLY A 137 -6.02 8.12 -9.65
C GLY A 137 -5.85 9.27 -8.65
N LEU A 138 -4.70 9.38 -7.98
CA LEU A 138 -4.47 10.50 -7.06
C LEU A 138 -4.27 11.80 -7.85
N LYS A 139 -5.05 12.81 -7.49
CA LYS A 139 -5.00 14.17 -8.04
C LYS A 139 -4.19 15.09 -7.15
N ASN A 140 -3.42 15.99 -7.77
CA ASN A 140 -2.63 16.99 -7.08
C ASN A 140 -3.54 17.92 -6.24
N ALA A 141 -3.16 18.18 -5.00
CA ALA A 141 -3.84 19.06 -4.05
C ALA A 141 -2.87 20.07 -3.39
N GLY A 142 -1.78 20.39 -4.08
CA GLY A 142 -0.64 21.17 -3.62
C GLY A 142 0.63 20.31 -3.56
N THR A 143 1.80 20.96 -3.54
CA THR A 143 3.10 20.29 -3.45
C THR A 143 3.14 19.27 -2.31
N GLY A 144 3.48 18.03 -2.64
CA GLY A 144 3.54 16.93 -1.70
C GLY A 144 2.19 16.49 -1.14
N ARG A 145 1.06 16.90 -1.74
CA ARG A 145 -0.29 16.57 -1.28
C ARG A 145 -1.11 16.03 -2.44
N TRP A 146 -1.60 14.81 -2.29
CA TRP A 146 -2.30 14.07 -3.32
C TRP A 146 -3.54 13.40 -2.73
N LYS A 147 -4.68 13.47 -3.41
CA LYS A 147 -5.97 12.97 -2.88
C LYS A 147 -6.82 12.29 -3.94
N ARG A 148 -7.91 11.65 -3.51
CA ARG A 148 -8.95 11.07 -4.37
C ARG A 148 -8.49 9.89 -5.23
N GLY A 149 -7.38 9.25 -4.86
CA GLY A 149 -6.99 8.01 -5.51
C GLY A 149 -7.54 6.79 -4.80
N TYR A 150 -7.05 5.65 -5.26
CA TYR A 150 -7.33 4.35 -4.71
C TYR A 150 -6.03 3.59 -4.45
N ILE A 151 -6.07 2.69 -3.48
CA ILE A 151 -5.06 1.66 -3.26
C ILE A 151 -5.76 0.30 -3.23
N ILE A 152 -5.23 -0.65 -4.00
CA ILE A 152 -5.64 -2.05 -3.97
C ILE A 152 -4.53 -2.85 -3.30
N ASN A 153 -4.88 -3.68 -2.32
CA ASN A 153 -3.98 -4.69 -1.81
C ASN A 153 -4.09 -5.95 -2.69
N PRO A 154 -3.03 -6.35 -3.43
CA PRO A 154 -3.09 -7.51 -4.31
C PRO A 154 -3.25 -8.85 -3.57
N ASP A 155 -2.91 -8.92 -2.28
CA ASP A 155 -2.98 -10.14 -1.48
C ASP A 155 -4.40 -10.55 -1.10
N ASP A 156 -5.27 -9.58 -0.87
CA ASP A 156 -6.65 -9.79 -0.43
C ASP A 156 -7.70 -9.22 -1.40
N GLY A 157 -7.27 -8.38 -2.35
CA GLY A 157 -8.13 -7.72 -3.33
C GLY A 157 -8.92 -6.53 -2.77
N ASN A 158 -8.70 -6.14 -1.52
CA ASN A 158 -9.36 -5.00 -0.91
C ASN A 158 -8.92 -3.70 -1.57
N CYS A 159 -9.89 -2.83 -1.85
CA CYS A 159 -9.66 -1.53 -2.46
C CYS A 159 -10.15 -0.43 -1.53
N PHE A 160 -9.28 0.55 -1.25
CA PHE A 160 -9.56 1.69 -0.38
C PHE A 160 -9.41 2.99 -1.15
N ARG A 161 -10.19 4.01 -0.78
CA ARG A 161 -9.87 5.39 -1.19
C ARG A 161 -8.61 5.82 -0.48
N CYS A 162 -7.76 6.60 -1.12
CA CYS A 162 -6.55 7.07 -0.48
C CYS A 162 -6.19 8.53 -0.75
N LYS A 163 -5.41 9.08 0.18
CA LYS A 163 -4.68 10.35 0.06
C LYS A 163 -3.25 10.18 0.59
N ILE A 164 -2.32 10.91 0.01
CA ILE A 164 -0.89 10.90 0.35
C ILE A 164 -0.44 12.33 0.68
N THR A 165 0.28 12.47 1.79
CA THR A 165 0.92 13.74 2.17
C THR A 165 2.39 13.52 2.52
N PHE A 166 3.29 14.21 1.83
CA PHE A 166 4.70 14.27 2.15
C PHE A 166 4.94 14.96 3.50
N CYS A 167 5.87 14.39 4.26
CA CYS A 167 6.30 14.85 5.56
C CYS A 167 7.82 14.93 5.56
N LYS A 168 8.34 16.16 5.42
CA LYS A 168 9.78 16.41 5.42
C LYS A 168 10.41 16.03 6.76
N ALA A 169 11.62 15.49 6.71
CA ALA A 169 12.47 15.30 7.87
C ALA A 169 12.68 16.64 8.59
N ASP A 170 12.44 16.64 9.89
CA ASP A 170 12.67 17.80 10.76
C ASP A 170 13.63 17.46 11.92
N GLY A 171 14.12 16.23 11.96
CA GLY A 171 14.98 15.70 13.02
C GLY A 171 14.29 15.55 14.38
N LYS A 172 13.01 15.93 14.49
CA LYS A 172 12.22 15.92 15.73
C LYS A 172 11.11 14.88 15.63
N ARG A 173 10.13 15.15 14.79
CA ARG A 173 8.99 14.27 14.52
C ARG A 173 9.33 13.23 13.46
N TYR A 174 10.15 13.61 12.48
CA TYR A 174 10.51 12.80 11.34
C TYR A 174 12.04 12.73 11.21
N LYS A 175 12.61 11.56 11.50
CA LYS A 175 14.06 11.31 11.43
C LYS A 175 14.59 11.18 9.99
N ARG A 176 13.69 10.94 9.04
CA ARG A 176 13.88 10.94 7.59
C ARG A 176 12.59 11.44 6.94
N ASP A 177 12.57 11.61 5.63
CA ASP A 177 11.34 11.94 4.94
C ASP A 177 10.34 10.77 5.04
N TYR A 178 9.05 11.12 5.09
CA TYR A 178 7.95 10.15 5.11
C TYR A 178 6.85 10.60 4.17
N ILE A 179 6.00 9.65 3.77
CA ILE A 179 4.64 9.95 3.36
C ILE A 179 3.64 9.46 4.40
N LYS A 180 2.58 10.24 4.61
CA LYS A 180 1.34 9.80 5.25
C LYS A 180 0.43 9.22 4.17
N MET A 181 0.37 7.89 4.09
CA MET A 181 -0.60 7.18 3.27
C MET A 181 -1.85 6.92 4.10
N ARG A 182 -2.97 7.56 3.75
CA ARG A 182 -4.27 7.29 4.40
C ARG A 182 -5.16 6.50 3.47
N GLY A 183 -5.59 5.32 3.90
CA GLY A 183 -6.64 4.53 3.25
C GLY A 183 -7.95 4.64 4.02
N SER A 184 -9.09 4.80 3.35
CA SER A 184 -10.41 4.80 3.99
C SER A 184 -11.43 3.93 3.24
N LEU A 185 -12.36 3.36 4.01
CA LEU A 185 -13.53 2.70 3.46
C LEU A 185 -14.50 3.74 2.89
N ARG A 186 -15.09 3.41 1.75
CA ARG A 186 -16.01 4.30 1.03
C ARG A 186 -17.24 4.59 1.89
N GLY A 187 -17.61 5.87 2.03
CA GLY A 187 -18.89 6.30 2.58
C GLY A 187 -18.96 6.50 4.10
N ILE A 188 -17.95 6.10 4.87
CA ILE A 188 -17.99 6.18 6.35
C ILE A 188 -16.92 7.08 6.97
N GLY A 189 -15.99 7.64 6.18
CA GLY A 189 -14.95 8.57 6.66
C GLY A 189 -13.88 7.96 7.58
N ILE A 190 -14.09 6.74 8.06
CA ILE A 190 -13.13 5.99 8.87
C ILE A 190 -12.02 5.45 7.98
N GLY A 191 -10.79 5.73 8.36
CA GLY A 191 -9.60 5.36 7.60
C GLY A 191 -8.37 5.27 8.48
N ILE A 192 -7.41 4.48 8.02
CA ILE A 192 -6.14 4.23 8.67
C ILE A 192 -5.08 5.07 7.98
N THR A 193 -4.24 5.73 8.77
CA THR A 193 -3.06 6.45 8.27
C THR A 193 -1.82 5.65 8.60
N GLN A 194 -1.02 5.35 7.58
CA GLN A 194 0.32 4.80 7.73
C GLN A 194 1.37 5.85 7.37
N LEU A 195 2.52 5.75 8.02
CA LEU A 195 3.72 6.54 7.78
C LEU A 195 4.72 5.65 7.07
N TRP A 196 4.98 5.92 5.81
CA TRP A 196 5.93 5.15 5.02
C TRP A 196 7.21 5.97 4.89
N PRO A 197 8.34 5.50 5.44
CA PRO A 197 9.59 6.21 5.27
C PRO A 197 10.08 6.20 3.82
N ALA A 198 10.78 7.27 3.46
CA ALA A 198 11.59 7.33 2.26
C ALA A 198 12.64 6.22 2.25
N ALA A 199 12.88 5.70 1.06
CA ALA A 199 13.83 4.64 0.78
C ALA A 199 14.59 4.93 -0.51
N THR A 200 15.67 4.18 -0.71
CA THR A 200 16.34 4.06 -2.00
C THR A 200 15.63 3.01 -2.86
N LYS A 201 15.89 3.05 -4.18
CA LYS A 201 15.44 1.99 -5.10
C LYS A 201 15.87 0.59 -4.63
N SER A 202 17.09 0.46 -4.13
CA SER A 202 17.64 -0.80 -3.65
C SER A 202 16.83 -1.35 -2.48
N GLU A 203 16.62 -0.53 -1.44
CA GLU A 203 15.84 -0.92 -0.25
C GLU A 203 14.40 -1.28 -0.60
N ALA A 204 13.75 -0.49 -1.46
CA ALA A 204 12.38 -0.75 -1.90
C ALA A 204 12.25 -1.97 -2.83
N SER A 205 13.34 -2.44 -3.44
CA SER A 205 13.33 -3.61 -4.33
C SER A 205 13.73 -4.92 -3.62
N SER A 206 14.26 -4.85 -2.40
CA SER A 206 14.89 -5.98 -1.71
C SER A 206 14.06 -6.62 -0.60
N ILE A 207 12.81 -6.19 -0.35
CA ILE A 207 11.97 -6.76 0.72
C ILE A 207 11.49 -8.15 0.31
N ARG A 208 11.67 -9.16 1.15
CA ARG A 208 11.29 -10.56 0.90
C ARG A 208 10.80 -11.21 2.18
#